data_AF-A0A142LII4-F1
#
_entry.id   AF-A0A142LII4-F1
#
_cell.length_a   1.000
_cell.length_b   1.000
_cell.length_c   1.000
_cell.angle_alpha   90.00
_cell.angle_beta   90.00
_cell.angle_gamma   90.00
#
_symmetry.space_group_name_H-M   'P 1'
#
loop_
_entity.id
_entity.type
_entity.pdbx_description
1 polymer ?
#
loop_
_entity_poly.entity_id
_entity_poly.type
_entity_poly.pdbx_seq_one_letter_code
_entity_poly.pdbx_strand_id
1 'polypeptide(L)'
;MLAKWVDGQLRRWSDGPWPYSMVKVASRLLASVEMPADGVQQAAYRQLQQSLPSEGKWCVLLPLTHRPDGAWKGSAWTAGNEQANKKPELLVWLYDAEFGLRLAKPEDGETTK
;
A
#
# COMPACT_ATOMS: atom_id res chain seq x y z
N MET A 1 -4.09 -6.27 -1.10
CA MET A 1 -4.05 -6.92 0.23
C MET A 1 -3.47 -5.94 1.19
N LEU A 2 -4.15 -5.65 2.28
CA LEU A 2 -3.68 -4.73 3.29
C LEU A 2 -2.80 -5.45 4.30
N ALA A 3 -1.74 -4.76 4.71
CA ALA A 3 -0.88 -5.13 5.82
C ALA A 3 -0.62 -3.91 6.69
N LYS A 4 -0.24 -4.13 7.94
CA LYS A 4 0.02 -3.08 8.92
C LYS A 4 1.37 -3.28 9.59
N TRP A 5 2.11 -2.18 9.73
CA TRP A 5 3.30 -2.11 10.56
C TRP A 5 2.87 -1.90 12.01
N VAL A 6 3.26 -2.82 12.89
CA VAL A 6 3.03 -2.77 14.33
C VAL A 6 4.32 -3.20 15.02
N ASP A 7 4.89 -2.33 15.85
CA ASP A 7 6.11 -2.60 16.62
C ASP A 7 7.28 -3.13 15.76
N GLY A 8 7.48 -2.53 14.58
CA GLY A 8 8.54 -2.93 13.63
C GLY A 8 8.26 -4.23 12.86
N GLN A 9 7.11 -4.87 13.07
CA GLN A 9 6.70 -6.08 12.35
C GLN A 9 5.61 -5.76 11.34
N LEU A 10 5.72 -6.33 10.14
CA LEU A 10 4.66 -6.26 9.14
C LEU A 10 3.71 -7.44 9.35
N ARG A 11 2.43 -7.14 9.57
CA ARG A 11 1.39 -8.14 9.80
C ARG A 11 0.26 -7.99 8.79
N ARG A 12 -0.50 -9.06 8.60
CA ARG A 12 -1.79 -9.00 7.90
C ARG A 12 -2.69 -7.95 8.55
N TRP A 13 -3.56 -7.34 7.77
CA TRP A 13 -4.52 -6.37 8.29
C TRP A 13 -5.45 -7.00 9.32
N SER A 14 -6.05 -8.13 8.95
CA SER A 14 -6.86 -9.00 9.81
C SER A 14 -6.08 -10.23 10.24
N ASP A 15 -6.30 -10.68 11.48
CA ASP A 15 -5.70 -11.92 12.01
C ASP A 15 -6.25 -13.19 11.34
N GLY A 16 -7.38 -13.08 10.62
CA GLY A 16 -8.03 -14.18 9.90
C GLY A 16 -7.41 -14.50 8.52
N PRO A 17 -8.17 -15.23 7.67
CA PRO A 17 -7.77 -15.53 6.31
C PRO A 17 -7.49 -14.27 5.47
N TRP A 18 -6.56 -14.37 4.52
CA TRP A 18 -6.20 -13.26 3.61
C TRP A 18 -7.37 -12.51 2.94
N PRO A 19 -8.48 -13.17 2.53
CA PRO A 19 -9.65 -12.46 2.01
C PRO A 19 -10.19 -11.35 2.90
N TYR A 20 -10.02 -11.43 4.23
CA TYR A 20 -10.46 -10.37 5.16
C TYR A 20 -9.54 -9.14 5.14
N SER A 21 -8.35 -9.26 4.55
CA SER A 21 -7.44 -8.15 4.29
C SER A 21 -7.49 -7.68 2.83
N MET A 22 -8.46 -8.17 2.04
CA MET A 22 -8.57 -7.84 0.62
C MET A 22 -9.39 -6.57 0.41
N VAL A 23 -8.89 -5.69 -0.46
CA VAL A 23 -9.64 -4.55 -1.00
C VAL A 23 -9.49 -4.57 -2.51
N LYS A 24 -10.58 -4.28 -3.23
CA LYS A 24 -10.57 -4.16 -4.70
C LYS A 24 -10.20 -2.73 -5.10
N VAL A 25 -9.12 -2.59 -5.86
CA VAL A 25 -8.63 -1.32 -6.38
C VAL A 25 -8.36 -1.48 -7.87
N ALA A 26 -8.57 -0.43 -8.65
CA ALA A 26 -8.20 -0.44 -10.07
C ALA A 26 -6.68 -0.53 -10.21
N SER A 27 -6.18 -1.50 -10.97
CA SER A 27 -4.73 -1.75 -11.16
C SER A 27 -3.96 -0.53 -11.68
N ARG A 28 -4.62 0.36 -12.44
CA ARG A 28 -4.03 1.62 -12.90
C ARG A 28 -3.68 2.59 -11.76
N LEU A 29 -4.33 2.49 -10.60
CA LEU A 29 -4.09 3.35 -9.44
C LEU A 29 -3.12 2.74 -8.43
N LEU A 30 -3.00 1.41 -8.40
CA LEU A 30 -2.18 0.67 -7.45
C LEU A 30 -1.58 -0.55 -8.16
N ALA A 31 -0.44 -0.34 -8.79
CA ALA A 31 0.25 -1.36 -9.59
C ALA A 31 1.39 -2.02 -8.81
N SER A 32 2.14 -1.25 -8.04
CA SER A 32 3.21 -1.74 -7.17
C SER A 32 3.32 -0.87 -5.92
N VAL A 33 3.93 -1.39 -4.86
CA VAL A 33 4.21 -0.57 -3.69
C VAL A 33 5.61 0.01 -3.74
N GLU A 34 5.78 1.12 -3.05
CA GLU A 34 7.11 1.61 -2.71
C GLU A 34 7.73 0.64 -1.70
N MET A 35 8.84 0.00 -2.09
CA MET A 35 9.60 -0.84 -1.17
C MET A 35 10.17 0.04 -0.06
N PRO A 36 10.09 -0.40 1.21
CA PRO A 36 10.80 0.27 2.30
C PRO A 36 12.29 0.41 1.97
N ALA A 37 12.94 1.51 2.35
CA ALA A 37 14.38 1.68 2.13
C ALA A 37 15.23 0.79 3.06
N ASP A 38 14.70 0.47 4.24
CA ASP A 38 15.37 -0.32 5.27
C ASP A 38 15.39 -1.83 4.92
N GLY A 39 16.56 -2.46 5.06
CA GLY A 39 16.75 -3.87 4.70
C GLY A 39 15.93 -4.84 5.56
N VAL A 40 15.72 -4.52 6.84
CA VAL A 40 14.90 -5.35 7.74
C VAL A 40 13.43 -5.25 7.34
N GLN A 41 12.95 -4.04 7.05
CA GLN A 41 11.59 -3.82 6.56
C GLN A 41 11.33 -4.46 5.21
N GLN A 42 12.30 -4.43 4.29
CA GLN A 42 12.20 -5.15 3.01
C GLN A 42 12.11 -6.67 3.21
N ALA A 43 12.92 -7.23 4.10
CA ALA A 43 12.88 -8.66 4.40
C ALA A 43 11.52 -9.07 5.00
N ALA A 44 11.00 -8.31 5.96
CA ALA A 44 9.69 -8.53 6.54
C ALA A 44 8.56 -8.41 5.50
N TYR A 45 8.66 -7.46 4.57
CA TYR A 45 7.73 -7.32 3.46
C TYR A 45 7.73 -8.57 2.56
N ARG A 46 8.91 -9.02 2.12
CA ARG A 46 9.04 -10.22 1.26
C ARG A 46 8.53 -11.48 1.96
N GLN A 47 8.85 -11.64 3.24
CA GLN A 47 8.37 -12.77 4.04
C GLN A 47 6.84 -12.78 4.12
N LEU A 48 6.20 -11.63 4.37
CA LEU A 48 4.75 -11.57 4.41
C LEU A 48 4.13 -11.78 3.02
N GLN A 49 4.76 -11.27 1.97
CA GLN A 49 4.31 -11.45 0.59
C GLN A 49 4.28 -12.92 0.18
N GLN A 50 5.24 -13.74 0.61
CA GLN A 50 5.26 -15.18 0.34
C GLN A 50 4.07 -15.91 0.96
N SER A 51 3.50 -15.39 2.05
CA SER A 51 2.32 -16.00 2.68
C SER A 51 1.00 -15.68 1.96
N LEU A 52 1.02 -14.79 0.96
CA LEU A 52 -0.16 -14.47 0.17
C LEU A 52 -0.67 -15.65 -0.67
N PRO A 53 -1.96 -15.67 -1.02
CA PRO A 53 -2.47 -16.60 -2.03
C PRO A 53 -1.68 -16.46 -3.34
N SER A 54 -1.20 -17.58 -3.88
CA SER A 54 -0.32 -17.58 -5.06
C SER A 54 0.90 -16.66 -4.94
N GLU A 55 1.42 -16.50 -3.71
CA GLU A 55 2.61 -15.68 -3.40
C GLU A 55 2.52 -14.22 -3.89
N GLY A 56 1.29 -13.70 -4.01
CA GLY A 56 1.05 -12.33 -4.45
C GLY A 56 1.11 -12.13 -5.98
N LYS A 57 1.17 -13.19 -6.79
CA LYS A 57 1.17 -13.10 -8.27
C LYS A 57 0.05 -12.22 -8.83
N TRP A 58 -1.11 -12.20 -8.17
CA TRP A 58 -2.32 -11.51 -8.63
C TRP A 58 -2.75 -10.35 -7.72
N CYS A 59 -1.96 -10.02 -6.70
CA CYS A 59 -2.37 -9.11 -5.65
C CYS A 59 -1.18 -8.31 -5.14
N VAL A 60 -1.37 -7.00 -4.98
CA VAL A 60 -0.36 -6.14 -4.35
C VAL A 60 -0.54 -6.17 -2.83
N LEU A 61 0.54 -6.34 -2.08
CA LEU A 61 0.58 -6.19 -0.63
C LEU A 61 0.85 -4.71 -0.31
N LEU A 62 -0.12 -3.99 0.24
CA LEU A 62 0.02 -2.59 0.64
C LEU A 62 0.35 -2.52 2.13
N PRO A 63 1.60 -2.20 2.51
CA PRO A 63 1.96 -2.02 3.90
C PRO A 63 1.50 -0.62 4.36
N LEU A 64 0.80 -0.57 5.48
CA LEU A 64 0.29 0.65 6.07
C LEU A 64 0.95 0.91 7.42
N THR A 65 1.26 2.16 7.71
CA THR A 65 1.77 2.63 9.00
C THR A 65 0.72 3.47 9.70
N HIS A 66 0.59 3.28 11.01
CA HIS A 66 -0.34 4.05 11.82
C HIS A 66 0.09 5.52 11.91
N ARG A 67 -0.85 6.44 11.70
CA ARG A 67 -0.64 7.88 11.84
C ARG A 67 -1.14 8.36 13.21
N PRO A 68 -0.63 9.51 13.71
CA PRO A 68 -1.13 10.12 14.94
C PRO A 68 -2.61 10.51 14.91
N ASP A 69 -3.18 10.73 13.73
CA ASP A 69 -4.60 11.08 13.52
C ASP A 69 -5.54 9.85 13.51
N GLY A 70 -5.02 8.65 13.82
CA GLY A 70 -5.81 7.41 13.88
C GLY A 70 -6.00 6.71 12.53
N ALA A 71 -5.65 7.36 11.42
CA ALA A 71 -5.67 6.73 10.10
C ALA A 71 -4.41 5.89 9.86
N TRP A 72 -4.47 5.03 8.85
CA TRP A 72 -3.34 4.23 8.39
C TRP A 72 -2.89 4.70 7.02
N LYS A 73 -1.58 4.83 6.80
CA LYS A 73 -1.02 5.39 5.56
C LYS A 73 -0.06 4.44 4.87
N GLY A 74 -0.14 4.34 3.55
CA GLY A 74 0.83 3.66 2.72
C GLY A 74 1.02 4.36 1.37
N SER A 75 2.07 3.97 0.66
CA SER A 75 2.42 4.54 -0.63
C SER A 75 2.46 3.45 -1.71
N ALA A 76 1.91 3.75 -2.88
CA ALA A 76 1.94 2.83 -4.01
C ALA A 76 2.00 3.59 -5.34
N TRP A 77 2.67 2.99 -6.31
CA TRP A 77 2.83 3.52 -7.65
C TRP A 77 1.63 3.17 -8.53
N THR A 78 1.19 4.14 -9.32
CA THR A 78 0.24 3.90 -10.42
C THR A 78 0.87 3.03 -11.50
N ALA A 79 0.03 2.43 -12.35
CA ALA A 79 0.55 1.85 -13.58
C ALA A 79 0.99 2.98 -14.51
N GLY A 80 2.24 2.96 -14.95
CA GLY A 80 2.67 3.74 -16.10
C GLY A 80 1.95 3.28 -17.37
N ASN A 81 1.91 4.14 -18.37
CA ASN A 81 1.46 3.81 -19.71
C ASN A 81 2.37 4.51 -20.73
N GLU A 82 3.27 3.73 -21.32
CA GLU A 82 4.23 4.23 -22.32
C GLU A 82 3.52 4.76 -23.58
N GLN A 83 2.44 4.11 -24.03
CA GLN A 83 1.66 4.51 -25.21
C GLN A 83 0.98 5.87 -25.01
N ALA A 84 0.58 6.19 -23.79
CA ALA A 84 0.00 7.47 -23.40
C ALA A 84 1.03 8.47 -22.84
N ASN A 85 2.33 8.14 -22.91
CA ASN A 85 3.43 8.89 -22.30
C ASN A 85 3.18 9.24 -20.80
N LYS A 86 2.44 8.39 -20.09
CA LYS A 86 2.11 8.58 -18.69
C LYS A 86 3.10 7.82 -17.83
N LYS A 87 3.91 8.54 -17.06
CA LYS A 87 4.85 7.94 -16.11
C LYS A 87 4.10 7.42 -14.86
N PRO A 88 4.60 6.37 -14.19
CA PRO A 88 4.11 5.99 -12.87
C PRO A 88 4.22 7.17 -11.89
N GLU A 89 3.19 7.34 -11.07
CA GLU A 89 3.07 8.40 -10.06
C GLU A 89 2.94 7.73 -8.69
N LEU A 90 3.63 8.26 -7.68
CA LEU A 90 3.50 7.78 -6.31
C LEU A 90 2.24 8.37 -5.70
N LEU A 91 1.30 7.50 -5.33
CA LEU A 91 0.08 7.90 -4.63
C LEU A 91 0.15 7.50 -3.16
N VAL A 92 -0.35 8.38 -2.32
CA VAL A 92 -0.55 8.13 -0.90
C VAL A 92 -1.97 7.61 -0.68
N TRP A 93 -2.07 6.50 0.04
CA TRP A 93 -3.31 5.86 0.41
C TRP A 93 -3.54 6.01 1.91
N LEU A 94 -4.80 6.27 2.28
CA LEU A 94 -5.27 6.28 3.65
C LEU A 94 -6.28 5.15 3.82
N TYR A 95 -6.17 4.43 4.92
CA TYR A 95 -7.19 3.50 5.38
C TYR A 95 -7.72 3.97 6.72
N ASP A 96 -9.04 3.98 6.83
CA ASP A 96 -9.76 4.20 8.08
C ASP A 96 -10.94 3.21 8.15
N ALA A 97 -11.39 2.87 9.35
CA ALA A 97 -12.47 1.89 9.54
C ALA A 97 -13.83 2.40 9.03
N GLU A 98 -14.07 3.71 9.05
CA GLU A 98 -15.32 4.32 8.59
C GLU A 98 -15.35 4.47 7.07
N PHE A 99 -14.23 4.84 6.45
CA PHE A 99 -14.17 5.15 5.01
C PHE A 99 -13.51 4.08 4.13
N GLY A 100 -12.85 3.10 4.73
CA GLY A 100 -12.03 2.13 4.01
C GLY A 100 -10.79 2.75 3.35
N LEU A 101 -10.28 2.10 2.30
CA LEU A 101 -9.08 2.52 1.58
C LEU A 101 -9.42 3.62 0.55
N ARG A 102 -8.75 4.77 0.66
CA ARG A 102 -8.94 5.94 -0.21
C ARG A 102 -7.61 6.61 -0.53
N LEU A 103 -7.58 7.39 -1.60
CA LEU A 103 -6.45 8.26 -1.88
C LEU A 103 -6.42 9.39 -0.85
N ALA A 104 -5.22 9.71 -0.35
CA ALA A 104 -5.02 10.97 0.34
C ALA A 104 -5.33 12.09 -0.67
N LYS A 105 -6.09 13.10 -0.22
CA LYS A 105 -6.24 14.31 -1.01
C LYS A 105 -4.84 14.90 -1.19
N PRO A 106 -4.43 15.32 -2.40
CA PRO A 106 -3.25 16.15 -2.51
C PRO A 106 -3.46 17.34 -1.57
N GLU A 107 -2.54 17.54 -0.64
CA GLU A 107 -2.51 18.78 0.12
C GLU A 107 -2.36 19.89 -0.93
N ASP A 108 -3.32 20.80 -0.94
CA ASP A 108 -3.42 21.86 -1.93
C ASP A 108 -2.18 22.76 -1.78
N GLY A 109 -1.17 22.52 -2.60
CA GLY A 109 -0.03 23.40 -2.82
C GLY A 109 1.01 23.50 -1.69
N GLU A 110 2.10 22.73 -1.81
CA GLU A 110 3.42 23.35 -1.67
C GLU A 110 4.07 23.36 -3.06
N THR A 111 3.72 24.41 -3.82
CA THR A 111 4.48 24.80 -5.00
C THR A 111 5.81 25.35 -4.49
N THR A 112 6.83 24.51 -4.35
CA THR A 112 8.21 25.03 -4.32
C THR A 112 8.59 25.37 -5.76
N LYS A 113 8.43 26.65 -6.11
CA LYS A 113 9.22 27.31 -7.15
C LYS A 113 9.97 28.47 -6.52
#